data_AF-A0A417WXG1-F1
#
_entry.id   AF-A0A417WXG1-F1
#
_cell.length_a   1.000
_cell.length_b   1.000
_cell.length_c   1.000
_cell.angle_alpha   90.00
_cell.angle_beta   90.00
_cell.angle_gamma   90.00
#
_symmetry.space_group_name_H-M   'P 1'
#
loop_
_entity.id
_entity.type
_entity.pdbx_description
1 polymer ?
#
loop_
_entity_poly.entity_id
_entity_poly.type
_entity_poly.pdbx_seq_one_letter_code
_entity_poly.pdbx_strand_id
1 'polypeptide(L)'
;MRIDRSYLGNQNTYAENNPKCIVVHNTDNFAAGADARAHARAQHDGNFQNISAHYYVDDGDTAYQAAPHSRGCWHVGINYGGKNLFQQYGNKNSIGVEMCVQAGYNYEKAFENTAALVREIMRETGIPLERVYRHYDICSKYCPSQIMNRGDWDRMKRMIGSGAGSTGTGTAGSGTGKTYAPGIYQVQTAALNIRQAPDADSRIAGTIRDQGSYTVTEIQNTSWGRLLSGAGWVNCHTAYCRYAGPAKEKSAETAKSSGNTVAEDGIWGENLTRRLQELFGTPQDGKISNQLAVNRKFCDGITAAEWDSTPKGGSALVKEMQKWASAGMDGYIGPQTILAWQKKLGTPIDGTVSGPSAMVKKLQKWCNQK
;
A
#
# COMPACT_ATOMS: atom_id res chain seq x y z
N MET A 1 -5.28 15.24 23.71
CA MET A 1 -6.60 15.84 23.41
C MET A 1 -7.66 15.11 24.20
N ARG A 2 -8.64 15.82 24.77
CA ARG A 2 -9.76 15.24 25.51
C ARG A 2 -10.86 14.81 24.53
N ILE A 3 -11.52 13.68 24.81
CA ILE A 3 -12.76 13.29 24.11
C ILE A 3 -13.92 13.49 25.09
N ASP A 4 -14.76 14.49 24.82
CA ASP A 4 -15.98 14.72 25.57
C ASP A 4 -17.13 13.87 25.01
N ARG A 5 -17.89 13.27 25.92
CA ARG A 5 -19.02 12.37 25.60
C ARG A 5 -20.34 12.91 26.16
N SER A 6 -20.40 14.18 26.58
CA SER A 6 -21.63 14.81 27.11
C SER A 6 -22.76 14.91 26.10
N TYR A 7 -22.45 14.86 24.80
CA TYR A 7 -23.43 14.88 23.70
C TYR A 7 -23.62 13.51 23.05
N LEU A 8 -23.12 12.44 23.67
CA LEU A 8 -23.29 11.09 23.17
C LEU A 8 -24.76 10.68 23.20
N GLY A 9 -25.34 10.38 22.04
CA GLY A 9 -26.75 10.00 21.95
C GLY A 9 -27.07 9.10 20.76
N ASN A 10 -28.32 8.67 20.70
CA ASN A 10 -28.86 7.84 19.62
C ASN A 10 -29.60 8.66 18.55
N GLN A 11 -29.64 9.99 18.70
CA GLN A 11 -30.38 10.88 17.83
C GLN A 11 -29.82 10.86 16.39
N ASN A 12 -30.70 10.76 15.40
CA ASN A 12 -30.35 10.69 13.98
C ASN A 12 -29.26 9.63 13.65
N THR A 13 -29.40 8.43 14.22
CA THR A 13 -28.51 7.28 13.96
C THR A 13 -29.31 6.05 13.53
N TYR A 14 -28.65 5.12 12.85
CA TYR A 14 -29.17 3.78 12.66
C TYR A 14 -29.04 2.96 13.95
N ALA A 15 -29.90 1.96 14.12
CA ALA A 15 -29.90 1.08 15.29
C ALA A 15 -28.58 0.31 15.49
N GLU A 16 -27.90 -0.02 14.39
CA GLU A 16 -26.74 -0.91 14.39
C GLU A 16 -25.60 -0.34 13.54
N ASN A 17 -24.38 -0.68 13.95
CA ASN A 17 -23.15 -0.49 13.20
C ASN A 17 -22.16 -1.61 13.55
N ASN A 18 -21.44 -2.07 12.53
CA ASN A 18 -20.35 -3.01 12.67
C ASN A 18 -19.08 -2.39 12.06
N PRO A 19 -18.44 -1.43 12.75
CA PRO A 19 -17.30 -0.69 12.21
C PRO A 19 -16.20 -1.59 11.65
N LYS A 20 -15.90 -1.42 10.37
CA LYS A 20 -14.77 -2.06 9.68
C LYS A 20 -13.71 -1.06 9.21
N CYS A 21 -14.06 0.22 9.10
CA CYS A 21 -13.18 1.29 8.69
C CYS A 21 -13.52 2.61 9.42
N ILE A 22 -12.62 3.59 9.31
CA ILE A 22 -12.81 4.98 9.76
C ILE A 22 -12.84 5.86 8.52
N VAL A 23 -13.79 6.79 8.45
CA VAL A 23 -13.96 7.72 7.33
C VAL A 23 -13.76 9.14 7.84
N VAL A 24 -12.75 9.83 7.33
CA VAL A 24 -12.43 11.22 7.66
C VAL A 24 -13.16 12.15 6.71
N HIS A 25 -13.76 13.20 7.25
CA HIS A 25 -14.54 14.22 6.58
C HIS A 25 -14.06 15.63 6.97
N ASN A 26 -14.45 16.61 6.16
CA ASN A 26 -14.52 18.00 6.61
C ASN A 26 -15.98 18.39 6.65
N THR A 27 -16.36 19.18 7.67
CA THR A 27 -17.76 19.62 7.81
C THR A 27 -18.21 20.49 6.64
N ASP A 28 -17.26 21.16 5.98
CA ASP A 28 -17.48 22.18 4.96
C ASP A 28 -18.47 23.27 5.41
N ASN A 29 -18.60 23.43 6.73
CA ASN A 29 -19.39 24.46 7.37
C ASN A 29 -18.45 25.57 7.83
N PHE A 30 -18.28 26.57 6.96
CA PHE A 30 -17.37 27.70 7.18
C PHE A 30 -18.00 28.81 8.02
N ALA A 31 -19.21 28.65 8.56
CA ALA A 31 -19.85 29.66 9.39
C ALA A 31 -19.07 29.88 10.69
N ALA A 32 -19.00 31.12 11.18
CA ALA A 32 -18.41 31.41 12.48
C ALA A 32 -19.17 30.69 13.60
N GLY A 33 -18.45 30.08 14.53
CA GLY A 33 -19.05 29.30 15.64
C GLY A 33 -19.52 27.89 15.26
N ALA A 34 -19.30 27.43 14.02
CA ALA A 34 -19.56 26.05 13.61
C ALA A 34 -18.45 25.08 14.08
N ASP A 35 -18.07 25.15 15.35
CA ASP A 35 -17.01 24.36 15.95
C ASP A 35 -17.47 22.92 16.29
N ALA A 36 -16.60 22.11 16.88
CA ALA A 36 -16.88 20.71 17.18
C ALA A 36 -18.00 20.56 18.22
N ARG A 37 -18.06 21.46 19.20
CA ARG A 37 -19.10 21.46 20.23
C ARG A 37 -20.45 21.79 19.62
N ALA A 38 -20.51 22.80 18.75
CA ALA A 38 -21.73 23.24 18.09
C ALA A 38 -22.33 22.11 17.23
N HIS A 39 -21.51 21.40 16.47
CA HIS A 39 -21.96 20.26 15.67
C HIS A 39 -22.45 19.09 16.54
N ALA A 40 -21.68 18.71 17.58
CA ALA A 40 -22.09 17.63 18.49
C ALA A 40 -23.40 17.96 19.22
N ARG A 41 -23.55 19.20 19.71
CA ARG A 41 -24.78 19.70 20.31
C ARG A 41 -25.94 19.70 19.32
N ALA A 42 -25.74 20.16 18.09
CA ALA A 42 -26.79 20.19 17.08
C ALA A 42 -27.30 18.77 16.74
N GLN A 43 -26.41 17.78 16.65
CA GLN A 43 -26.80 16.38 16.49
C GLN A 43 -27.60 15.88 17.70
N HIS A 44 -27.10 16.13 18.92
CA HIS A 44 -27.74 15.72 20.16
C HIS A 44 -29.14 16.30 20.33
N ASP A 45 -29.31 17.60 20.07
CA ASP A 45 -30.57 18.34 20.23
C ASP A 45 -31.58 18.06 19.10
N GLY A 46 -31.23 17.20 18.13
CA GLY A 46 -32.13 16.79 17.04
C GLY A 46 -32.25 17.78 15.89
N ASN A 47 -31.29 18.71 15.74
CA ASN A 47 -31.29 19.72 14.69
C ASN A 47 -30.76 19.19 13.34
N PHE A 48 -30.29 17.94 13.28
CA PHE A 48 -29.87 17.28 12.05
C PHE A 48 -30.91 16.27 11.56
N GLN A 49 -31.13 16.27 10.25
CA GLN A 49 -31.95 15.28 9.54
C GLN A 49 -31.13 14.63 8.44
N ASN A 50 -31.03 13.30 8.44
CA ASN A 50 -30.29 12.51 7.44
C ASN A 50 -28.78 12.86 7.31
N ILE A 51 -28.22 13.58 8.29
CA ILE A 51 -26.77 13.83 8.43
C ILE A 51 -26.33 13.60 9.87
N SER A 52 -25.31 12.79 10.09
CA SER A 52 -24.73 12.61 11.43
C SER A 52 -23.33 12.02 11.33
N ALA A 53 -22.51 12.23 12.34
CA ALA A 53 -21.19 11.63 12.49
C ALA A 53 -20.99 11.08 13.90
N HIS A 54 -19.96 10.23 14.06
CA HIS A 54 -19.61 9.70 15.37
C HIS A 54 -18.81 10.72 16.18
N TYR A 55 -17.93 11.47 15.51
CA TYR A 55 -17.08 12.46 16.15
C TYR A 55 -16.99 13.77 15.38
N TYR A 56 -16.85 14.84 16.15
CA TYR A 56 -16.51 16.18 15.67
C TYR A 56 -15.24 16.66 16.38
N VAL A 57 -14.33 17.26 15.62
CA VAL A 57 -13.05 17.78 16.12
C VAL A 57 -12.67 19.06 15.40
N ASP A 58 -12.19 20.04 16.15
CA ASP A 58 -11.76 21.35 15.66
C ASP A 58 -10.32 21.62 16.13
N ASP A 59 -9.91 22.89 16.10
CA ASP A 59 -8.63 23.40 16.57
C ASP A 59 -8.56 23.67 18.08
N GLY A 60 -9.61 23.37 18.84
CA GLY A 60 -9.62 23.41 20.30
C GLY A 60 -8.94 22.19 20.94
N ASP A 61 -9.01 22.07 22.26
CA ASP A 61 -8.37 20.96 23.00
C ASP A 61 -9.31 19.76 23.26
N THR A 62 -10.55 19.84 22.77
CA THR A 62 -11.62 18.86 23.03
C THR A 62 -12.28 18.42 21.73
N ALA A 63 -12.22 17.13 21.43
CA ALA A 63 -13.09 16.48 20.47
C ALA A 63 -14.39 16.02 21.14
N TYR A 64 -15.47 15.93 20.40
CA TYR A 64 -16.78 15.50 20.90
C TYR A 64 -17.24 14.24 20.21
N GLN A 65 -17.61 13.23 20.99
CA GLN A 65 -18.32 12.07 20.48
C GLN A 65 -19.83 12.29 20.55
N ALA A 66 -20.51 12.19 19.42
CA ALA A 66 -21.94 12.45 19.29
C ALA A 66 -22.77 11.16 19.09
N ALA A 67 -22.15 10.03 18.71
CA ALA A 67 -22.82 8.75 18.59
C ALA A 67 -21.92 7.57 19.03
N PRO A 68 -22.48 6.52 19.65
CA PRO A 68 -21.72 5.33 20.02
C PRO A 68 -21.31 4.53 18.78
N HIS A 69 -20.16 3.84 18.84
CA HIS A 69 -19.65 3.04 17.71
C HIS A 69 -20.59 1.90 17.29
N SER A 70 -21.46 1.43 18.19
CA SER A 70 -22.46 0.39 17.92
C SER A 70 -23.65 0.88 17.07
N ARG A 71 -23.71 2.18 16.76
CA ARG A 71 -24.79 2.80 15.99
C ARG A 71 -24.27 3.45 14.72
N GLY A 72 -25.03 3.33 13.65
CA GLY A 72 -24.63 3.84 12.34
C GLY A 72 -24.93 5.33 12.25
N CYS A 73 -24.12 6.09 11.52
CA CYS A 73 -24.34 7.51 11.29
C CYS A 73 -24.58 7.79 9.80
N TRP A 74 -25.29 8.86 9.48
CA TRP A 74 -25.59 9.26 8.11
C TRP A 74 -24.47 10.15 7.54
N HIS A 75 -23.33 9.57 7.19
CA HIS A 75 -22.15 10.32 6.71
C HIS A 75 -21.58 9.85 5.37
N VAL A 76 -22.06 8.74 4.81
CA VAL A 76 -21.76 8.22 3.46
C VAL A 76 -23.09 8.08 2.71
N GLY A 77 -23.52 9.15 2.06
CA GLY A 77 -24.89 9.27 1.54
C GLY A 77 -25.12 8.65 0.16
N ILE A 78 -24.33 9.05 -0.84
CA ILE A 78 -24.56 8.74 -2.27
C ILE A 78 -23.21 8.40 -2.91
N ASN A 79 -23.22 7.55 -3.94
CA ASN A 79 -22.04 7.32 -4.79
C ASN A 79 -21.95 8.38 -5.89
N TYR A 80 -20.87 9.16 -5.89
CA TYR A 80 -20.61 10.22 -6.87
C TYR A 80 -19.76 9.76 -8.07
N GLY A 81 -19.42 8.47 -8.18
CA GLY A 81 -18.90 7.86 -9.42
C GLY A 81 -17.79 6.82 -9.22
N GLY A 82 -17.33 6.19 -10.32
CA GLY A 82 -16.07 5.42 -10.42
C GLY A 82 -16.02 4.04 -9.75
N LYS A 83 -14.81 3.43 -9.80
CA LYS A 83 -14.43 2.29 -8.94
C LYS A 83 -13.96 2.84 -7.60
N ASN A 84 -14.75 2.66 -6.56
CA ASN A 84 -14.45 3.10 -5.20
C ASN A 84 -14.89 2.03 -4.20
N LEU A 85 -14.82 2.34 -2.90
CA LEU A 85 -15.21 1.42 -1.83
C LEU A 85 -16.69 1.52 -1.45
N PHE A 86 -17.51 2.14 -2.30
CA PHE A 86 -18.95 2.30 -2.03
C PHE A 86 -19.60 0.92 -1.98
N GLN A 87 -20.56 0.73 -1.08
CA GLN A 87 -21.16 -0.57 -0.71
C GLN A 87 -20.25 -1.52 0.07
N GLN A 88 -18.92 -1.47 -0.11
CA GLN A 88 -17.99 -2.18 0.79
C GLN A 88 -17.97 -1.52 2.17
N TYR A 89 -17.92 -0.19 2.20
CA TYR A 89 -18.04 0.61 3.42
C TYR A 89 -19.11 1.70 3.27
N GLY A 90 -19.76 2.05 4.37
CA GLY A 90 -20.83 3.05 4.42
C GLY A 90 -21.37 3.27 5.82
N ASN A 91 -22.57 3.83 5.91
CA ASN A 91 -23.18 4.34 7.15
C ASN A 91 -23.31 3.34 8.33
N LYS A 92 -23.32 2.03 8.05
CA LYS A 92 -23.59 0.96 9.05
C LYS A 92 -22.39 0.02 9.28
N ASN A 93 -21.24 0.31 8.71
CA ASN A 93 -20.02 -0.46 8.94
C ASN A 93 -18.75 0.42 8.96
N SER A 94 -18.90 1.68 9.36
CA SER A 94 -17.80 2.62 9.48
C SER A 94 -18.01 3.62 10.63
N ILE A 95 -16.93 4.31 11.00
CA ILE A 95 -16.94 5.42 11.97
C ILE A 95 -16.61 6.71 11.22
N GLY A 96 -17.51 7.69 11.27
CA GLY A 96 -17.35 9.01 10.67
C GLY A 96 -16.69 10.00 11.63
N VAL A 97 -15.61 10.64 11.18
CA VAL A 97 -14.88 11.69 11.91
C VAL A 97 -14.90 12.97 11.10
N GLU A 98 -15.54 14.00 11.64
CA GLU A 98 -15.68 15.31 11.01
C GLU A 98 -14.63 16.29 11.58
N MET A 99 -13.71 16.74 10.73
CA MET A 99 -12.83 17.87 11.04
C MET A 99 -13.54 19.18 10.70
N CYS A 100 -13.85 19.98 11.71
CA CYS A 100 -14.52 21.27 11.57
C CYS A 100 -13.60 22.30 10.89
N VAL A 101 -14.21 23.16 10.07
CA VAL A 101 -13.52 24.15 9.23
C VAL A 101 -14.18 25.53 9.35
N GLN A 102 -14.72 25.85 10.53
CA GLN A 102 -15.42 27.09 10.83
C GLN A 102 -14.54 28.33 10.56
N ALA A 103 -15.16 29.48 10.29
CA ALA A 103 -14.41 30.72 10.05
C ALA A 103 -13.39 31.00 11.16
N GLY A 104 -12.13 31.25 10.77
CA GLY A 104 -11.04 31.60 11.69
C GLY A 104 -10.34 30.41 12.35
N TYR A 105 -10.71 29.16 12.05
CA TYR A 105 -10.03 27.99 12.60
C TYR A 105 -8.54 27.92 12.22
N ASN A 106 -7.72 27.36 13.11
CA ASN A 106 -6.36 26.98 12.82
C ASN A 106 -6.32 25.59 12.15
N TYR A 107 -6.07 25.58 10.84
CA TYR A 107 -5.98 24.34 10.06
C TYR A 107 -5.01 23.31 10.63
N GLU A 108 -3.79 23.73 10.99
CA GLU A 108 -2.74 22.82 11.46
C GLU A 108 -3.14 22.14 12.77
N LYS A 109 -3.70 22.92 13.69
CA LYS A 109 -4.17 22.40 14.98
C LYS A 109 -5.38 21.47 14.80
N ALA A 110 -6.36 21.83 13.96
CA ALA A 110 -7.49 20.95 13.65
C ALA A 110 -7.05 19.64 12.97
N PHE A 111 -6.06 19.72 12.09
CA PHE A 111 -5.45 18.58 11.41
C PHE A 111 -4.73 17.64 12.39
N GLU A 112 -3.89 18.19 13.27
CA GLU A 112 -3.19 17.45 14.33
C GLU A 112 -4.16 16.77 15.29
N ASN A 113 -5.18 17.50 15.71
CA ASN A 113 -6.24 17.00 16.58
C ASN A 113 -7.00 15.85 15.91
N THR A 114 -7.37 16.00 14.62
CA THR A 114 -8.01 14.94 13.85
C THR A 114 -7.15 13.68 13.78
N ALA A 115 -5.85 13.82 13.50
CA ALA A 115 -4.94 12.68 13.49
C ALA A 115 -4.84 11.99 14.85
N ALA A 116 -4.79 12.77 15.94
CA ALA A 116 -4.78 12.24 17.30
C ALA A 116 -6.07 11.49 17.65
N LEU A 117 -7.23 12.03 17.26
CA LEU A 117 -8.52 11.39 17.47
C LEU A 117 -8.66 10.09 16.70
N VAL A 118 -8.32 10.09 15.41
CA VAL A 118 -8.40 8.88 14.58
C VAL A 118 -7.51 7.77 15.16
N ARG A 119 -6.32 8.12 15.66
CA ARG A 119 -5.44 7.15 16.34
C ARG A 119 -6.09 6.56 17.60
N GLU A 120 -6.78 7.38 18.38
CA GLU A 120 -7.49 6.90 19.57
C GLU A 120 -8.65 5.97 19.21
N ILE A 121 -9.41 6.30 18.17
CA ILE A 121 -10.48 5.43 17.65
C ILE A 121 -9.90 4.09 17.15
N MET A 122 -8.76 4.12 16.44
CA MET A 122 -8.07 2.90 16.03
C MET A 122 -7.65 2.04 17.24
N ARG A 123 -7.13 2.66 18.29
CA ARG A 123 -6.77 1.99 19.54
C ARG A 123 -7.97 1.33 20.22
N GLU A 124 -9.11 2.01 20.27
CA GLU A 124 -10.34 1.48 20.88
C GLU A 124 -10.98 0.33 20.07
N THR A 125 -10.89 0.38 18.74
CA THR A 125 -11.64 -0.51 17.85
C THR A 125 -10.82 -1.63 17.24
N GLY A 126 -9.49 -1.51 17.24
CA GLY A 126 -8.59 -2.39 16.49
C GLY A 126 -8.64 -2.19 14.98
N ILE A 127 -9.34 -1.18 14.47
CA ILE A 127 -9.35 -0.85 13.04
C ILE A 127 -7.95 -0.38 12.65
N PRO A 128 -7.29 -1.03 11.68
CA PRO A 128 -5.90 -0.74 11.35
C PRO A 128 -5.80 0.47 10.41
N LEU A 129 -4.61 1.07 10.32
CA LEU A 129 -4.38 2.32 9.59
C LEU A 129 -4.82 2.22 8.12
N GLU A 130 -4.63 1.09 7.47
CA GLU A 130 -5.02 0.82 6.09
C GLU A 130 -6.53 0.96 5.85
N ARG A 131 -7.35 0.86 6.90
CA ARG A 131 -8.81 1.07 6.84
C ARG A 131 -9.24 2.44 7.36
N VAL A 132 -8.35 3.42 7.28
CA VAL A 132 -8.67 4.84 7.43
C VAL A 132 -8.74 5.46 6.04
N TYR A 133 -9.92 5.94 5.66
CA TYR A 133 -10.26 6.41 4.32
C TYR A 133 -10.77 7.85 4.35
N ARG A 134 -10.65 8.55 3.23
CA ARG A 134 -11.41 9.77 2.95
C ARG A 134 -12.84 9.40 2.60
N HIS A 135 -13.79 10.30 2.79
CA HIS A 135 -15.11 10.15 2.18
C HIS A 135 -15.01 9.97 0.64
N TYR A 136 -14.04 10.64 0.02
CA TYR A 136 -13.68 10.46 -1.39
C TYR A 136 -13.34 9.01 -1.77
N ASP A 137 -12.55 8.31 -0.95
CA ASP A 137 -12.18 6.91 -1.25
C ASP A 137 -13.39 5.97 -1.16
N ILE A 138 -14.39 6.34 -0.34
CA ILE A 138 -15.61 5.57 -0.17
C ILE A 138 -16.60 5.83 -1.30
N CYS A 139 -16.94 7.08 -1.59
CA CYS A 139 -18.08 7.38 -2.47
C CYS A 139 -17.75 8.41 -3.56
N SER A 140 -16.48 8.78 -3.73
CA SER A 140 -16.01 9.79 -4.68
C SER A 140 -16.50 11.22 -4.41
N LYS A 141 -17.16 11.50 -3.28
CA LYS A 141 -17.42 12.89 -2.83
C LYS A 141 -16.08 13.57 -2.53
N TYR A 142 -15.86 14.76 -3.08
CA TYR A 142 -14.64 15.55 -2.81
C TYR A 142 -14.61 16.05 -1.34
N CYS A 143 -14.25 15.16 -0.43
CA CYS A 143 -14.25 15.35 1.01
C CYS A 143 -13.27 14.34 1.63
N PRO A 144 -12.40 14.72 2.58
CA PRO A 144 -12.29 16.01 3.28
C PRO A 144 -11.68 17.13 2.42
N SER A 145 -12.46 18.19 2.13
CA SER A 145 -12.12 19.20 1.11
C SER A 145 -10.82 19.94 1.41
N GLN A 146 -10.61 20.36 2.66
CA GLN A 146 -9.45 21.17 3.05
C GLN A 146 -8.17 20.35 3.05
N ILE A 147 -8.26 19.08 3.45
CA ILE A 147 -7.13 18.15 3.40
C ILE A 147 -6.79 17.80 1.95
N MET A 148 -7.80 17.60 1.09
CA MET A 148 -7.58 17.30 -0.33
C MET A 148 -7.00 18.48 -1.09
N ASN A 149 -7.51 19.70 -0.87
CA ASN A 149 -7.01 20.92 -1.52
C ASN A 149 -5.54 21.20 -1.19
N ARG A 150 -5.06 20.77 -0.03
CA ARG A 150 -3.67 20.95 0.41
C ARG A 150 -2.77 19.76 0.08
N GLY A 151 -3.32 18.67 -0.48
CA GLY A 151 -2.56 17.44 -0.73
C GLY A 151 -2.12 16.72 0.54
N ASP A 152 -2.75 17.00 1.68
CA ASP A 152 -2.26 16.59 3.01
C ASP A 152 -2.76 15.21 3.45
N TRP A 153 -3.46 14.45 2.60
CA TRP A 153 -3.98 13.14 2.98
C TRP A 153 -2.87 12.17 3.42
N ASP A 154 -1.76 12.13 2.69
CA ASP A 154 -0.62 11.28 3.06
C ASP A 154 0.03 11.76 4.36
N ARG A 155 0.03 13.07 4.61
CA ARG A 155 0.50 13.65 5.87
C ARG A 155 -0.40 13.21 7.03
N MET A 156 -1.72 13.22 6.84
CA MET A 156 -2.70 12.77 7.84
C MET A 156 -2.42 11.31 8.21
N LYS A 157 -2.28 10.44 7.21
CA LYS A 157 -1.97 9.01 7.40
C LYS A 157 -0.65 8.79 8.15
N ARG A 158 0.40 9.54 7.83
CA ARG A 158 1.68 9.52 8.57
C ARG A 158 1.50 9.93 10.03
N MET A 159 0.79 11.03 10.27
CA MET A 159 0.57 11.52 11.63
C MET A 159 -0.20 10.51 12.46
N ILE A 160 -1.29 9.93 11.94
CA ILE A 160 -2.06 8.89 12.62
C ILE A 160 -1.14 7.71 13.00
N GLY A 161 -0.30 7.24 12.07
CA GLY A 161 0.59 6.10 12.30
C GLY A 161 1.73 6.34 13.30
N SER A 162 2.10 7.60 13.58
CA SER A 162 3.35 7.91 14.31
C SER A 162 3.23 8.04 15.84
N GLY A 163 2.01 8.10 16.42
CA GLY A 163 1.84 8.33 17.86
C GLY A 163 2.13 9.78 18.29
N ALA A 164 1.42 10.31 19.29
CA ALA A 164 1.66 11.66 19.83
C ALA A 164 2.64 11.60 21.00
N GLY A 165 3.82 12.18 20.82
CA GLY A 165 4.79 12.40 21.88
C GLY A 165 6.03 13.10 21.35
N SER A 166 6.00 14.44 21.25
CA SER A 166 7.14 15.34 21.45
C SER A 166 6.78 16.76 20.99
N THR A 167 6.32 17.58 21.94
CA THR A 167 6.43 19.04 21.89
C THR A 167 7.82 19.43 22.38
N GLY A 168 8.58 20.17 21.57
CA GLY A 168 9.88 20.72 21.97
C GLY A 168 10.54 21.54 20.86
N THR A 169 10.49 22.86 21.01
CA THR A 169 11.33 23.84 20.30
C THR A 169 12.78 23.70 20.77
N GLY A 170 13.73 23.51 19.84
CA GLY A 170 15.16 23.50 20.15
C GLY A 170 16.01 22.69 19.17
N THR A 171 16.66 23.42 18.26
CA THR A 171 17.96 23.18 17.60
C THR A 171 18.55 21.75 17.57
N ALA A 172 18.72 21.25 16.34
CA ALA A 172 19.74 20.30 15.88
C ALA A 172 20.20 19.19 16.85
N GLY A 173 19.60 18.00 16.72
CA GLY A 173 20.23 16.76 17.21
C GLY A 173 19.27 15.64 17.59
N SER A 174 19.11 14.67 16.68
CA SER A 174 18.83 13.24 16.93
C SER A 174 17.52 12.82 17.63
N GLY A 175 16.56 12.30 16.84
CA GLY A 175 15.38 11.55 17.30
C GLY A 175 14.28 11.47 16.23
N THR A 176 14.49 10.66 15.19
CA THR A 176 13.88 10.79 13.85
C THR A 176 12.49 10.17 13.68
N GLY A 177 11.57 10.89 13.02
CA GLY A 177 10.59 10.26 12.15
C GLY A 177 11.33 9.42 11.11
N LYS A 178 10.99 8.14 10.94
CA LYS A 178 11.79 7.26 10.08
C LYS A 178 11.58 7.63 8.61
N THR A 179 12.46 8.47 8.09
CA THR A 179 12.72 8.57 6.66
C THR A 179 13.28 7.23 6.21
N TYR A 180 12.52 6.50 5.38
CA TYR A 180 13.03 5.30 4.72
C TYR A 180 13.97 5.76 3.59
N ALA A 181 15.09 5.08 3.44
CA ALA A 181 16.08 5.37 2.41
C ALA A 181 16.21 4.19 1.45
N PRO A 182 16.61 4.43 0.19
CA PRO A 182 17.16 3.37 -0.66
C PRO A 182 18.28 2.60 0.05
N GLY A 183 18.43 1.33 -0.27
CA GLY A 183 19.41 0.45 0.36
C GLY A 183 18.87 -0.96 0.56
N ILE A 184 19.44 -1.68 1.51
CA ILE A 184 19.13 -3.09 1.75
C ILE A 184 18.08 -3.19 2.85
N TYR A 185 17.01 -3.94 2.60
CA TYR A 185 15.96 -4.25 3.57
C TYR A 185 15.87 -5.75 3.80
N GLN A 186 15.99 -6.17 5.06
CA GLN A 186 15.78 -7.55 5.47
C GLN A 186 14.32 -7.77 5.87
N VAL A 187 13.64 -8.67 5.18
CA VAL A 187 12.25 -9.03 5.48
C VAL A 187 12.16 -9.74 6.83
N GLN A 188 11.23 -9.33 7.68
CA GLN A 188 10.99 -9.87 9.02
C GLN A 188 9.70 -10.69 9.10
N THR A 189 8.77 -10.52 8.15
CA THR A 189 7.51 -11.28 8.07
C THR A 189 7.66 -12.59 7.29
N ALA A 190 6.85 -13.60 7.61
CA ALA A 190 6.81 -14.87 6.89
C ALA A 190 6.35 -14.74 5.43
N ALA A 191 5.58 -13.70 5.11
CA ALA A 191 5.16 -13.40 3.75
C ALA A 191 5.05 -11.88 3.55
N LEU A 192 5.78 -11.35 2.57
CA LEU A 192 5.74 -9.95 2.16
C LEU A 192 5.29 -9.83 0.71
N ASN A 193 4.15 -9.17 0.48
CA ASN A 193 3.63 -8.97 -0.87
C ASN A 193 4.49 -7.98 -1.67
N ILE A 194 4.78 -8.35 -2.92
CA ILE A 194 5.30 -7.47 -3.97
C ILE A 194 4.10 -6.93 -4.75
N ARG A 195 4.05 -5.62 -4.96
CA ARG A 195 2.91 -4.92 -5.54
C ARG A 195 3.27 -4.16 -6.81
N GLN A 196 2.30 -3.97 -7.70
CA GLN A 196 2.52 -3.28 -8.96
C GLN A 196 2.73 -1.76 -8.79
N ALA A 197 2.14 -1.16 -7.75
CA ALA A 197 2.27 0.26 -7.43
C ALA A 197 2.62 0.45 -5.94
N PRO A 198 3.16 1.61 -5.54
CA PRO A 198 3.59 1.91 -4.16
C PRO A 198 2.40 2.18 -3.22
N ASP A 199 1.43 1.27 -3.18
CA ASP A 199 0.24 1.37 -2.33
C ASP A 199 -0.32 -0.03 -1.99
N ALA A 200 -1.08 -0.12 -0.90
CA ALA A 200 -1.57 -1.37 -0.35
C ALA A 200 -2.80 -1.96 -1.07
N ASP A 201 -3.39 -1.24 -2.01
CA ASP A 201 -4.59 -1.66 -2.74
C ASP A 201 -4.24 -2.15 -4.15
N SER A 202 -3.05 -1.82 -4.64
CA SER A 202 -2.54 -2.28 -5.92
C SER A 202 -2.38 -3.80 -5.96
N ARG A 203 -2.56 -4.32 -7.17
CA ARG A 203 -2.52 -5.76 -7.46
C ARG A 203 -1.21 -6.37 -6.95
N ILE A 204 -1.34 -7.50 -6.26
CA ILE A 204 -0.21 -8.32 -5.83
C ILE A 204 0.42 -8.96 -7.07
N ALA A 205 1.69 -8.63 -7.31
CA ALA A 205 2.51 -9.12 -8.41
C ALA A 205 3.24 -10.42 -8.03
N GLY A 206 3.63 -10.56 -6.76
CA GLY A 206 4.31 -11.74 -6.22
C GLY A 206 4.42 -11.65 -4.70
N THR A 207 5.09 -12.61 -4.06
CA THR A 207 5.28 -12.62 -2.60
C THR A 207 6.67 -13.13 -2.25
N ILE A 208 7.33 -12.50 -1.27
CA ILE A 208 8.60 -12.93 -0.69
C ILE A 208 8.32 -13.75 0.58
N ARG A 209 8.89 -14.95 0.69
CA ARG A 209 8.67 -15.87 1.84
C ARG A 209 9.93 -16.37 2.55
N ASP A 210 11.12 -15.96 2.13
CA ASP A 210 12.38 -16.47 2.68
C ASP A 210 12.98 -15.58 3.79
N GLN A 211 12.30 -14.49 4.19
CA GLN A 211 12.81 -13.49 5.14
C GLN A 211 14.20 -12.93 4.74
N GLY A 212 14.51 -12.96 3.44
CA GLY A 212 15.80 -12.56 2.88
C GLY A 212 16.04 -11.05 2.90
N SER A 213 17.20 -10.65 2.37
CA SER A 213 17.58 -9.24 2.20
C SER A 213 17.46 -8.81 0.74
N TYR A 214 16.85 -7.66 0.52
CA TYR A 214 16.52 -7.14 -0.81
C TYR A 214 17.00 -5.70 -0.98
N THR A 215 17.53 -5.41 -2.16
CA THR A 215 17.93 -4.05 -2.51
C THR A 215 16.73 -3.26 -3.02
N VAL A 216 16.49 -2.13 -2.38
CA VAL A 216 15.49 -1.12 -2.74
C VAL A 216 16.20 0.08 -3.33
N THR A 217 15.80 0.48 -4.53
CA THR A 217 16.45 1.58 -5.28
C THR A 217 15.78 2.93 -5.07
N GLU A 218 14.54 2.93 -4.63
CA GLU A 218 13.70 4.12 -4.52
C GLU A 218 12.68 3.92 -3.41
N ILE A 219 12.37 4.99 -2.68
CA ILE A 219 11.30 5.03 -1.69
C ILE A 219 10.23 6.02 -2.16
N GLN A 220 8.99 5.56 -2.25
CA GLN A 220 7.80 6.38 -2.50
C GLN A 220 6.75 6.17 -1.41
N ASN A 221 5.78 7.07 -1.34
CA ASN A 221 4.61 6.96 -0.46
C ASN A 221 4.97 6.54 0.97
N THR A 222 5.97 7.22 1.54
CA THR A 222 6.56 6.99 2.86
C THR A 222 7.45 5.76 2.95
N SER A 223 6.91 4.56 2.75
CA SER A 223 7.63 3.30 3.03
C SER A 223 7.57 2.28 1.91
N TRP A 224 7.15 2.66 0.70
CA TRP A 224 7.13 1.74 -0.44
C TRP A 224 8.47 1.76 -1.17
N GLY A 225 9.17 0.63 -1.12
CA GLY A 225 10.47 0.45 -1.76
C GLY A 225 10.36 -0.25 -3.09
N ARG A 226 10.93 0.33 -4.16
CA ARG A 226 11.05 -0.32 -5.46
C ARG A 226 12.20 -1.33 -5.44
N LEU A 227 11.90 -2.59 -5.73
CA LEU A 227 12.91 -3.65 -5.78
C LEU A 227 13.86 -3.48 -6.98
N LEU A 228 15.16 -3.68 -6.74
CA LEU A 228 16.20 -3.63 -7.78
C LEU A 228 15.97 -4.67 -8.90
N SER A 229 15.28 -5.78 -8.63
CA SER A 229 14.90 -6.76 -9.67
C SER A 229 13.85 -6.24 -10.66
N GLY A 230 13.27 -5.06 -10.42
CA GLY A 230 12.13 -4.56 -11.19
C GLY A 230 10.85 -5.36 -10.94
N ALA A 231 10.80 -6.16 -9.87
CA ALA A 231 9.68 -7.03 -9.59
C ALA A 231 8.41 -6.28 -9.11
N GLY A 232 8.59 -5.07 -8.59
CA GLY A 232 7.53 -4.23 -8.07
C GLY A 232 7.94 -3.51 -6.78
N TRP A 233 6.94 -3.16 -5.98
CA TRP A 233 7.06 -2.39 -4.74
C TRP A 233 6.81 -3.27 -3.52
N VAL A 234 7.62 -3.11 -2.48
CA VAL A 234 7.44 -3.77 -1.18
C VAL A 234 7.32 -2.73 -0.07
N ASN A 235 6.53 -3.01 0.96
CA ASN A 235 6.43 -2.11 2.09
C ASN A 235 7.64 -2.31 3.04
N CYS A 236 8.54 -1.34 3.04
CA CYS A 236 9.76 -1.27 3.84
C CYS A 236 9.52 -0.90 5.31
N HIS A 237 8.25 -0.71 5.71
CA HIS A 237 7.90 -0.32 7.07
C HIS A 237 8.54 -1.27 8.10
N THR A 238 8.92 -0.73 9.26
CA THR A 238 9.60 -1.52 10.30
C THR A 238 8.80 -2.67 10.89
N ALA A 239 7.49 -2.73 10.62
CA ALA A 239 6.63 -3.88 10.93
C ALA A 239 6.88 -5.09 10.01
N TYR A 240 7.45 -4.88 8.83
CA TYR A 240 7.66 -5.90 7.81
C TYR A 240 9.15 -6.12 7.49
N CYS A 241 9.97 -5.08 7.61
CA CYS A 241 11.36 -5.06 7.19
C CYS A 241 12.27 -4.38 8.21
N ARG A 242 13.54 -4.76 8.21
CA ARG A 242 14.63 -4.05 8.92
C ARG A 242 15.58 -3.43 7.90
N TYR A 243 15.85 -2.14 8.00
CA TYR A 243 16.87 -1.50 7.18
C TYR A 243 18.25 -2.02 7.57
N ALA A 244 18.98 -2.60 6.61
CA ALA A 244 20.28 -3.22 6.80
C ALA A 244 21.44 -2.32 6.33
N GLY A 245 21.14 -1.09 5.89
CA GLY A 245 22.13 -0.09 5.47
C GLY A 245 22.08 0.22 3.98
N PRO A 246 22.92 1.15 3.51
CA PRO A 246 23.01 1.50 2.09
C PRO A 246 23.48 0.28 1.27
N ALA A 247 22.97 0.15 0.05
CA ALA A 247 23.53 -0.80 -0.90
C ALA A 247 24.94 -0.32 -1.26
N LYS A 248 25.94 -1.21 -1.27
CA LYS A 248 27.31 -0.84 -1.64
C LYS A 248 27.29 -0.24 -3.05
N GLU A 249 27.65 1.03 -3.17
CA GLU A 249 28.08 1.59 -4.45
C GLU A 249 29.30 0.81 -4.91
N LYS A 250 29.27 0.25 -6.11
CA LYS A 250 30.52 -0.18 -6.75
C LYS A 250 31.33 1.09 -6.96
N SER A 251 32.49 1.17 -6.28
CA SER A 251 33.45 2.25 -6.38
C SER A 251 33.75 2.57 -7.85
N ALA A 252 33.79 3.86 -8.17
CA ALA A 252 33.84 4.43 -9.52
C ALA A 252 35.11 4.12 -10.35
N GLU A 253 36.02 3.25 -9.89
CA GLU A 253 37.28 2.94 -10.58
C GLU A 253 37.26 1.70 -11.48
N THR A 254 36.11 1.04 -11.67
CA THR A 254 35.97 -0.06 -12.65
C THR A 254 34.72 0.06 -13.54
N ALA A 255 34.21 1.28 -13.74
CA ALA A 255 33.09 1.57 -14.63
C ALA A 255 33.43 1.48 -16.13
N LYS A 256 34.14 0.40 -16.52
CA LYS A 256 34.20 -0.13 -17.88
C LYS A 256 33.88 -1.63 -17.87
N SER A 257 32.74 -2.01 -17.28
CA SER A 257 32.01 -3.22 -17.68
C SER A 257 30.51 -3.07 -17.38
N SER A 258 29.75 -2.82 -18.46
CA SER A 258 28.32 -3.07 -18.72
C SER A 258 27.27 -2.79 -17.63
N GLY A 259 26.31 -1.92 -17.96
CA GLY A 259 25.05 -1.71 -17.22
C GLY A 259 24.06 -2.90 -17.28
N ASN A 260 24.56 -4.13 -17.35
CA ASN A 260 23.79 -5.35 -17.67
C ASN A 260 23.67 -6.33 -16.48
N THR A 261 24.11 -5.94 -15.27
CA THR A 261 24.04 -6.82 -14.09
C THR A 261 22.62 -6.83 -13.51
N VAL A 262 22.04 -8.02 -13.34
CA VAL A 262 20.73 -8.22 -12.68
C VAL A 262 20.91 -8.59 -11.20
N ALA A 263 19.97 -8.18 -10.35
CA ALA A 263 19.95 -8.58 -8.94
C ALA A 263 19.84 -10.10 -8.79
N GLU A 264 20.56 -10.69 -7.84
CA GLU A 264 20.54 -12.14 -7.54
C GLU A 264 19.61 -12.44 -6.35
N ASP A 265 18.39 -11.91 -6.39
CA ASP A 265 17.42 -11.96 -5.29
C ASP A 265 16.45 -13.15 -5.36
N GLY A 266 16.45 -13.90 -6.48
CA GLY A 266 15.55 -15.02 -6.70
C GLY A 266 14.13 -14.63 -7.12
N ILE A 267 13.91 -13.36 -7.48
CA ILE A 267 12.63 -12.87 -8.00
C ILE A 267 12.78 -12.54 -9.49
N TRP A 268 11.92 -13.13 -10.31
CA TRP A 268 11.93 -12.93 -11.75
C TRP A 268 11.05 -11.72 -12.11
N GLY A 269 11.64 -10.55 -11.97
CA GLY A 269 11.07 -9.25 -12.35
C GLY A 269 11.47 -8.77 -13.74
N GLU A 270 11.08 -7.53 -14.06
CA GLU A 270 11.30 -6.89 -15.36
C GLU A 270 12.78 -6.90 -15.79
N ASN A 271 13.71 -6.64 -14.86
CA ASN A 271 15.12 -6.49 -15.18
C ASN A 271 15.75 -7.82 -15.62
N LEU A 272 15.38 -8.93 -14.97
CA LEU A 272 15.80 -10.26 -15.42
C LEU A 272 15.19 -10.59 -16.79
N THR A 273 13.92 -10.25 -17.00
CA THR A 273 13.25 -10.46 -18.29
C THR A 273 13.96 -9.71 -19.42
N ARG A 274 14.29 -8.41 -19.25
CA ARG A 274 15.02 -7.62 -20.25
C ARG A 274 16.38 -8.23 -20.57
N ARG A 275 17.14 -8.65 -19.54
CA ARG A 275 18.46 -9.28 -19.74
C ARG A 275 18.35 -10.60 -20.50
N LEU A 276 17.34 -11.42 -20.20
CA LEU A 276 17.11 -12.66 -20.94
C LEU A 276 16.68 -12.36 -22.38
N GLN A 277 15.83 -11.36 -22.61
CA GLN A 277 15.42 -10.96 -23.95
C GLN A 277 16.59 -10.52 -24.81
N GLU A 278 17.54 -9.78 -24.23
CA GLU A 278 18.81 -9.42 -24.86
C GLU A 278 19.62 -10.67 -25.22
N LEU A 279 19.86 -11.58 -24.27
CA LEU A 279 20.67 -12.79 -24.48
C LEU A 279 20.07 -13.78 -25.48
N PHE A 280 18.74 -13.86 -25.55
CA PHE A 280 18.02 -14.75 -26.46
C PHE A 280 17.60 -14.07 -27.77
N GLY A 281 17.92 -12.79 -27.97
CA GLY A 281 17.62 -12.08 -29.22
C GLY A 281 16.12 -11.86 -29.48
N THR A 282 15.33 -11.62 -28.42
CA THR A 282 13.89 -11.34 -28.51
C THR A 282 13.59 -9.87 -28.16
N PRO A 283 12.38 -9.33 -28.46
CA PRO A 283 12.03 -7.96 -28.11
C PRO A 283 12.26 -7.66 -26.63
N GLN A 284 13.03 -6.62 -26.32
CA GLN A 284 13.43 -6.27 -24.96
C GLN A 284 12.39 -5.39 -24.25
N ASP A 285 11.16 -5.89 -24.12
CA ASP A 285 10.04 -5.15 -23.51
C ASP A 285 9.91 -5.35 -21.99
N GLY A 286 10.70 -6.26 -21.40
CA GLY A 286 10.67 -6.60 -19.97
C GLY A 286 9.49 -7.43 -19.54
N LYS A 287 8.69 -7.94 -20.48
CA LYS A 287 7.44 -8.67 -20.23
C LYS A 287 7.50 -10.11 -20.70
N ILE A 288 6.83 -10.98 -19.96
CA ILE A 288 6.56 -12.35 -20.40
C ILE A 288 5.09 -12.44 -20.80
N SER A 289 4.82 -12.09 -22.06
CA SER A 289 3.48 -11.95 -22.61
C SER A 289 2.75 -13.28 -22.79
N ASN A 290 1.42 -13.20 -22.90
CA ASN A 290 0.53 -14.29 -23.34
C ASN A 290 0.66 -15.60 -22.55
N GLN A 291 0.86 -15.55 -21.23
CA GLN A 291 0.97 -16.73 -20.39
C GLN A 291 -0.40 -17.27 -19.98
N LEU A 292 -0.54 -18.59 -19.87
CA LEU A 292 -1.82 -19.22 -19.50
C LEU A 292 -2.10 -19.07 -18.00
N ALA A 293 -3.22 -18.44 -17.66
CA ALA A 293 -3.63 -18.19 -16.27
C ALA A 293 -3.68 -19.46 -15.41
N VAL A 294 -3.98 -20.63 -16.00
CA VAL A 294 -3.98 -21.93 -15.30
C VAL A 294 -2.62 -22.34 -14.74
N ASN A 295 -1.53 -21.83 -15.33
CA ASN A 295 -0.17 -22.11 -14.88
C ASN A 295 0.35 -21.13 -13.83
N ARG A 296 -0.38 -20.04 -13.56
CA ARG A 296 0.03 -19.00 -12.61
C ARG A 296 0.35 -19.55 -11.22
N LYS A 297 -0.37 -20.57 -10.78
CA LYS A 297 -0.15 -21.24 -9.47
C LYS A 297 1.23 -21.87 -9.31
N PHE A 298 1.94 -22.14 -10.41
CA PHE A 298 3.30 -22.68 -10.40
C PHE A 298 4.38 -21.59 -10.50
N CYS A 299 4.01 -20.32 -10.67
CA CYS A 299 4.92 -19.25 -11.11
C CYS A 299 4.94 -18.06 -10.14
N ASP A 300 4.82 -18.30 -8.84
CA ASP A 300 4.69 -17.25 -7.83
C ASP A 300 5.93 -16.33 -7.72
N GLY A 301 7.11 -16.85 -8.08
CA GLY A 301 8.37 -16.08 -8.18
C GLY A 301 8.54 -15.30 -9.48
N ILE A 302 7.56 -15.30 -10.39
CA ILE A 302 7.61 -14.61 -11.68
C ILE A 302 6.59 -13.48 -11.72
N THR A 303 7.06 -12.25 -11.52
CA THR A 303 6.19 -11.07 -11.45
C THR A 303 6.01 -10.38 -12.80
N ALA A 304 6.93 -10.61 -13.76
CA ALA A 304 6.90 -10.02 -15.09
C ALA A 304 5.95 -10.72 -16.09
N ALA A 305 5.24 -11.77 -15.66
CA ALA A 305 4.35 -12.53 -16.53
C ALA A 305 2.95 -11.93 -16.65
N GLU A 306 2.47 -11.80 -17.88
CA GLU A 306 1.12 -11.36 -18.22
C GLU A 306 0.23 -12.59 -18.46
N TRP A 307 -0.77 -12.77 -17.60
CA TRP A 307 -1.61 -13.96 -17.57
C TRP A 307 -2.96 -13.72 -18.26
N ASP A 308 -3.34 -14.62 -19.16
CA ASP A 308 -4.60 -14.63 -19.91
C ASP A 308 -5.22 -16.04 -19.88
N SER A 309 -6.55 -16.14 -19.93
CA SER A 309 -7.27 -17.41 -20.04
C SER A 309 -7.26 -17.98 -21.47
N THR A 310 -6.98 -17.15 -22.46
CA THR A 310 -7.02 -17.48 -23.88
C THR A 310 -5.63 -17.89 -24.38
N PRO A 311 -5.48 -19.08 -24.98
CA PRO A 311 -4.22 -19.48 -25.58
C PRO A 311 -3.86 -18.61 -26.80
N LYS A 312 -2.83 -17.76 -26.65
CA LYS A 312 -2.33 -16.86 -27.71
C LYS A 312 -0.92 -17.21 -28.22
N GLY A 313 -0.51 -18.47 -28.08
CA GLY A 313 0.79 -18.97 -28.56
C GLY A 313 2.02 -18.59 -27.72
N GLY A 314 1.83 -18.08 -26.51
CA GLY A 314 2.90 -17.85 -25.52
C GLY A 314 3.85 -16.68 -25.84
N SER A 315 4.90 -16.56 -25.03
CA SER A 315 5.93 -15.52 -25.19
C SER A 315 7.06 -16.00 -26.10
N ALA A 316 7.57 -15.10 -26.95
CA ALA A 316 8.77 -15.36 -27.77
C ALA A 316 9.98 -15.71 -26.90
N LEU A 317 10.17 -15.01 -25.77
CA LEU A 317 11.23 -15.30 -24.82
C LEU A 317 11.13 -16.73 -24.28
N VAL A 318 9.93 -17.16 -23.89
CA VAL A 318 9.72 -18.49 -23.31
C VAL A 318 10.00 -19.58 -24.33
N LYS A 319 9.67 -19.38 -25.61
CA LYS A 319 10.02 -20.33 -26.68
C LYS A 319 11.53 -20.52 -26.82
N GLU A 320 12.30 -19.43 -26.83
CA GLU A 320 13.76 -19.51 -26.90
C GLU A 320 14.36 -20.13 -25.64
N MET A 321 13.82 -19.83 -24.46
CA MET A 321 14.25 -20.47 -23.21
C MET A 321 13.87 -21.96 -23.15
N GLN A 322 12.73 -22.37 -23.72
CA GLN A 322 12.35 -23.78 -23.86
C GLN A 322 13.32 -24.50 -24.78
N LYS A 323 13.65 -23.91 -25.94
CA LYS A 323 14.66 -24.43 -26.86
C LYS A 323 16.02 -24.60 -26.18
N TRP A 324 16.46 -23.60 -25.42
CA TRP A 324 17.71 -23.63 -24.65
C TRP A 324 17.77 -24.77 -23.63
N ALA A 325 16.63 -25.10 -23.02
CA ALA A 325 16.49 -26.20 -22.08
C ALA A 325 16.06 -27.54 -22.72
N SER A 326 15.98 -27.60 -24.06
CA SER A 326 15.53 -28.79 -24.80
C SER A 326 14.12 -29.27 -24.40
N ALA A 327 13.22 -28.33 -24.14
CA ALA A 327 11.80 -28.56 -23.84
C ALA A 327 10.91 -28.30 -25.07
N GLY A 328 9.64 -28.72 -25.00
CA GLY A 328 8.63 -28.35 -26.01
C GLY A 328 8.45 -26.83 -26.09
N MET A 329 8.47 -26.27 -27.31
CA MET A 329 8.50 -24.83 -27.56
C MET A 329 7.09 -24.21 -27.73
N ASP A 330 6.21 -24.41 -26.74
CA ASP A 330 4.84 -23.88 -26.78
C ASP A 330 4.73 -22.40 -26.35
N GLY A 331 5.81 -21.82 -25.79
CA GLY A 331 5.87 -20.45 -25.30
C GLY A 331 5.20 -20.20 -23.95
N TYR A 332 4.75 -21.26 -23.26
CA TYR A 332 4.08 -21.18 -21.97
C TYR A 332 4.98 -21.66 -20.81
N ILE A 333 4.93 -20.91 -19.71
CA ILE A 333 5.58 -21.30 -18.46
C ILE A 333 4.65 -22.24 -17.71
N GLY A 334 4.60 -23.50 -18.14
CA GLY A 334 3.95 -24.61 -17.45
C GLY A 334 4.93 -25.43 -16.60
N PRO A 335 4.42 -26.38 -15.80
CA PRO A 335 5.27 -27.22 -14.94
C PRO A 335 6.35 -27.97 -15.72
N GLN A 336 6.07 -28.47 -16.93
CA GLN A 336 7.07 -29.15 -17.76
C GLN A 336 8.20 -28.22 -18.23
N THR A 337 7.86 -26.99 -18.61
CA THR A 337 8.84 -25.94 -18.91
C THR A 337 9.72 -25.65 -17.69
N ILE A 338 9.12 -25.52 -16.51
CA ILE A 338 9.84 -25.24 -15.26
C ILE A 338 10.76 -26.41 -14.89
N LEU A 339 10.29 -27.67 -14.97
CA LEU A 339 11.10 -28.86 -14.72
C LEU A 339 12.34 -28.91 -15.63
N ALA A 340 12.19 -28.57 -16.92
CA ALA A 340 13.29 -28.51 -17.86
C ALA A 340 14.31 -27.41 -17.50
N TRP A 341 13.84 -26.22 -17.11
CA TRP A 341 14.72 -25.14 -16.65
C TRP A 341 15.46 -25.51 -15.36
N GLN A 342 14.78 -26.10 -14.39
CA GLN A 342 15.39 -26.56 -13.14
C GLN A 342 16.47 -27.61 -13.40
N LYS A 343 16.20 -28.58 -14.29
CA LYS A 343 17.18 -29.58 -14.72
C LYS A 343 18.39 -28.94 -15.41
N LYS A 344 18.15 -28.00 -16.34
CA LYS A 344 19.22 -27.30 -17.08
C LYS A 344 20.11 -26.46 -16.18
N LEU A 345 19.54 -25.82 -15.16
CA LEU A 345 20.24 -24.97 -14.20
C LEU A 345 20.85 -25.75 -13.02
N GLY A 346 20.50 -27.03 -12.86
CA GLY A 346 20.97 -27.87 -11.75
C GLY A 346 20.42 -27.41 -10.40
N THR A 347 19.14 -27.03 -10.35
CA THR A 347 18.43 -26.64 -9.12
C THR A 347 17.41 -27.72 -8.71
N PRO A 348 16.81 -27.66 -7.51
CA PRO A 348 15.73 -28.57 -7.14
C PRO A 348 14.66 -28.64 -8.23
N ILE A 349 14.23 -29.87 -8.54
CA ILE A 349 13.29 -30.18 -9.63
C ILE A 349 11.93 -30.45 -9.00
N ASP A 350 11.09 -29.43 -8.94
CA ASP A 350 9.76 -29.46 -8.32
C ASP A 350 8.63 -28.94 -9.23
N GLY A 351 8.97 -28.43 -10.42
CA GLY A 351 8.02 -27.90 -11.39
C GLY A 351 7.37 -26.58 -10.98
N THR A 352 7.94 -25.89 -9.99
CA THR A 352 7.45 -24.61 -9.47
C THR A 352 8.55 -23.55 -9.40
N VAL A 353 8.13 -22.29 -9.52
CA VAL A 353 8.98 -21.13 -9.30
C VAL A 353 8.43 -20.40 -8.07
N SER A 354 8.99 -20.68 -6.91
CA SER A 354 8.64 -20.04 -5.64
C SER A 354 9.07 -18.56 -5.61
N GLY A 355 8.43 -17.76 -4.76
CA GLY A 355 8.86 -16.39 -4.44
C GLY A 355 9.54 -16.35 -3.07
N PRO A 356 10.88 -16.27 -2.99
CA PRO A 356 11.88 -16.39 -4.07
C PRO A 356 12.23 -17.82 -4.49
N SER A 357 12.90 -17.97 -5.64
CA SER A 357 13.24 -19.26 -6.24
C SER A 357 14.74 -19.48 -6.38
N ALA A 358 15.22 -20.67 -6.00
CA ALA A 358 16.59 -21.11 -6.24
C ALA A 358 16.92 -21.19 -7.75
N MET A 359 15.95 -21.63 -8.57
CA MET A 359 16.06 -21.64 -10.04
C MET A 359 16.32 -20.23 -10.56
N VAL A 360 15.54 -19.25 -10.10
CA VAL A 360 15.70 -17.84 -10.52
C VAL A 360 17.03 -17.26 -10.06
N LYS A 361 17.48 -17.53 -8.82
CA LYS A 361 18.83 -17.11 -8.36
C LYS A 361 19.94 -17.67 -9.25
N LYS A 362 19.83 -18.94 -9.67
CA LYS A 362 20.79 -19.58 -10.57
C LYS A 362 20.75 -18.98 -11.97
N LEU A 363 19.56 -18.64 -12.46
CA LEU A 363 19.37 -17.99 -13.76
C LEU A 363 19.93 -16.56 -13.76
N GLN A 364 19.71 -15.77 -12.70
CA GLN A 364 20.28 -14.44 -12.51
C GLN A 364 21.81 -14.50 -12.53
N LYS A 365 22.41 -15.44 -11.77
CA LYS A 365 23.86 -15.70 -11.80
C LYS A 365 24.38 -16.05 -13.19
N TRP A 366 23.67 -16.92 -13.91
CA TRP A 366 24.03 -17.28 -15.26
C TRP A 366 24.00 -16.07 -16.21
N CYS A 367 22.97 -15.21 -16.11
CA CYS A 367 22.87 -13.98 -16.92
C CYS A 367 24.00 -12.99 -16.65
N ASN A 368 24.45 -12.89 -15.39
CA ASN A 368 25.55 -12.02 -14.98
C ASN A 368 26.94 -12.50 -15.46
N GLN A 369 27.04 -13.75 -15.92
CA GLN A 369 28.28 -14.36 -16.44
C GLN A 369 28.35 -14.38 -17.97
N LYS A 370 27.26 -14.00 -18.64
CA LYS A 370 27.20 -13.78 -20.08
C LYS A 370 27.39 -12.30 -20.35
#